data_AF-H0XSD0-F1
#
_entry.id   AF-H0XSD0-F1
#
_cell.length_a   1.000
_cell.length_b   1.000
_cell.length_c   1.000
_cell.angle_alpha   90.00
_cell.angle_beta   90.00
_cell.angle_gamma   90.00
#
_symmetry.space_group_name_H-M   'P 1'
#
loop_
_entity.id
_entity.type
_entity.pdbx_description
1 polymer ?
#
loop_
_entity_poly.entity_id
_entity_poly.type
_entity_poly.pdbx_seq_one_letter_code
_entity_poly.pdbx_strand_id
1 'polypeptide(L)'
;MNLRRITPSTHSCVSSQLLRLSVVLLLSLHDSRGKAIWTAHLNITFQVGNRIISELGESGVFGNHSPLERVSGALVLPEGWNQNACNPLTNFSRPEQADSWLALIERGGCTFTHKINVAAEKGANGVIIYNYPGTGNKVFPMSHQGTENIVAVMIGNLKGMELLHLIQKGVYVTIIIEVGRMHMPWLSHYVMSLFTFLAATVAYLFLYCAWRPRAPNSSTRRRRQTKADVKKAIGQLQLRVLTEGDKELDPDEDNCVVCFDIYKPQDVVRILTCKHFFHKACIDPWLLAHRTCPMCKCDILKT
;
A
#
# COMPACT_ATOMS: atom_id res chain seq x y z
N MET A 1 39.48 36.42 -24.51
CA MET A 1 38.89 35.92 -23.24
C MET A 1 37.38 35.92 -23.41
N ASN A 2 36.77 34.75 -23.65
CA ASN A 2 35.31 34.62 -23.79
C ASN A 2 34.76 33.88 -22.56
N LEU A 3 34.04 34.61 -21.73
CA LEU A 3 33.36 34.14 -20.53
C LEU A 3 32.23 33.16 -20.93
N ARG A 4 32.37 31.89 -20.55
CA ARG A 4 31.32 30.88 -20.65
C ARG A 4 30.18 31.25 -19.69
N ARG A 5 29.02 31.55 -20.26
CA ARG A 5 27.74 31.66 -19.57
C ARG A 5 27.34 30.25 -19.09
N ILE A 6 27.43 30.00 -17.79
CA ILE A 6 26.90 28.80 -17.14
C ILE A 6 25.39 29.02 -16.97
N THR A 7 24.58 28.23 -17.65
CA THR A 7 23.14 28.16 -17.39
C THR A 7 22.88 27.23 -16.18
N PRO A 8 22.02 27.60 -15.22
CA PRO A 8 21.69 26.74 -14.11
C PRO A 8 20.70 25.66 -14.55
N SER A 9 20.98 24.42 -14.18
CA SER A 9 20.14 23.25 -14.42
C SER A 9 18.78 23.40 -13.72
N THR A 10 17.71 23.49 -14.49
CA THR A 10 16.30 23.62 -14.05
C THR A 10 15.67 22.30 -13.56
N HIS A 11 16.45 21.26 -13.28
CA HIS A 11 15.92 19.93 -12.94
C HIS A 11 15.76 19.64 -11.44
N SER A 12 16.17 20.54 -10.54
CA SER A 12 16.09 20.33 -9.08
C SER A 12 14.82 20.89 -8.41
N CYS A 13 13.95 21.60 -9.14
CA CYS A 13 12.88 22.39 -8.53
C CYS A 13 11.59 21.59 -8.25
N VAL A 14 11.18 20.70 -9.14
CA VAL A 14 9.85 20.03 -9.07
C VAL A 14 9.81 18.94 -7.98
N SER A 15 10.90 18.19 -7.80
CA SER A 15 11.00 17.16 -6.75
C SER A 15 10.98 17.78 -5.35
N SER A 16 11.63 18.92 -5.16
CA SER A 16 11.64 19.65 -3.89
C SER A 16 10.26 20.23 -3.54
N GLN A 17 9.50 20.70 -4.53
CA GLN A 17 8.17 21.26 -4.31
C GLN A 17 7.13 20.19 -3.96
N LEU A 18 7.17 19.03 -4.62
CA LEU A 18 6.29 17.90 -4.30
C LEU A 18 6.60 17.31 -2.92
N LEU A 19 7.88 17.20 -2.56
CA LEU A 19 8.28 16.75 -1.22
C LEU A 19 7.79 17.73 -0.15
N ARG A 20 7.94 19.04 -0.37
CA ARG A 20 7.42 20.08 0.52
C ARG A 20 5.90 20.05 0.62
N LEU A 21 5.18 19.84 -0.49
CA LEU A 21 3.71 19.70 -0.47
C LEU A 21 3.29 18.44 0.30
N SER A 22 4.00 17.33 0.17
CA SER A 22 3.72 16.11 0.95
C SER A 22 3.99 16.29 2.44
N VAL A 23 5.08 16.99 2.80
CA VAL A 23 5.40 17.35 4.19
C VAL A 23 4.37 18.34 4.74
N VAL A 24 3.94 19.33 3.96
CA VAL A 24 2.87 20.26 4.35
C VAL A 24 1.53 19.53 4.49
N LEU A 25 1.19 18.58 3.62
CA LEU A 25 -0.04 17.78 3.75
C LEU A 25 -0.02 16.89 5.00
N LEU A 26 1.15 16.34 5.35
CA LEU A 26 1.39 15.58 6.58
C LEU A 26 1.35 16.47 7.84
N LEU A 27 1.85 17.71 7.75
CA LEU A 27 1.85 18.69 8.86
C LEU A 27 0.51 19.43 8.99
N SER A 28 -0.29 19.49 7.94
CA SER A 28 -1.66 20.01 7.92
C SER A 28 -2.68 19.01 8.46
N LEU A 29 -2.24 17.84 8.94
CA LEU A 29 -3.06 16.92 9.72
C LEU A 29 -3.38 17.58 11.06
N HIS A 30 -4.48 18.33 11.03
CA HIS A 30 -5.13 18.91 12.19
C HIS A 30 -5.23 17.87 13.31
N ASP A 31 -4.94 18.31 14.54
CA ASP A 31 -5.04 17.59 15.81
C ASP A 31 -6.41 16.90 15.94
N SER A 32 -6.57 15.74 15.33
CA SER A 32 -7.67 14.85 15.63
C SER A 32 -7.25 14.15 16.91
N ARG A 33 -7.72 14.69 18.04
CA ARG A 33 -7.79 13.96 19.32
C ARG A 33 -8.72 12.77 19.15
N GLY A 34 -8.31 11.81 18.33
CA GLY A 34 -9.02 10.58 18.10
C GLY A 34 -8.96 9.78 19.39
N LYS A 35 -10.04 9.82 20.18
CA LYS A 35 -10.15 9.00 21.38
C LYS A 35 -10.22 7.52 20.96
N ALA A 36 -9.44 6.69 21.62
CA ALA A 36 -9.48 5.24 21.50
C ALA A 36 -10.86 4.73 21.91
N ILE A 37 -11.42 3.81 21.13
CA ILE A 37 -12.67 3.14 21.46
C ILE A 37 -12.33 1.75 21.93
N TRP A 38 -12.72 1.40 23.16
CA TRP A 38 -12.53 0.07 23.72
C TRP A 38 -13.81 -0.75 23.56
N THR A 39 -13.73 -1.88 22.89
CA THR A 39 -14.86 -2.82 22.81
C THR A 39 -15.00 -3.57 24.13
N ALA A 40 -16.19 -4.13 24.36
CA ALA A 40 -16.50 -4.95 25.53
C ALA A 40 -16.86 -6.36 25.09
N HIS A 41 -16.20 -7.35 25.70
CA HIS A 41 -16.63 -8.73 25.63
C HIS A 41 -17.68 -8.98 26.70
N LEU A 42 -18.85 -9.44 26.28
CA LEU A 42 -19.96 -9.78 27.15
C LEU A 42 -20.08 -11.30 27.15
N ASN A 43 -19.91 -11.91 28.32
CA ASN A 43 -20.25 -13.29 28.57
C ASN A 43 -21.57 -13.32 29.33
N ILE A 44 -22.64 -13.65 28.62
CA ILE A 44 -24.02 -13.60 29.09
C ILE A 44 -24.43 -15.02 29.43
N THR A 45 -24.80 -15.27 30.68
CA THR A 45 -25.29 -16.58 31.10
C THR A 45 -26.72 -16.47 31.61
N PHE A 46 -27.57 -17.38 31.13
CA PHE A 46 -28.97 -17.42 31.50
C PHE A 46 -29.49 -18.86 31.48
N GLN A 47 -30.55 -19.10 32.24
CA GLN A 47 -31.12 -20.43 32.37
C GLN A 47 -32.37 -20.58 31.50
N VAL A 48 -32.41 -21.61 30.67
CA VAL A 48 -33.58 -22.00 29.87
C VAL A 48 -33.98 -23.43 30.25
N GLY A 49 -35.05 -23.56 31.04
CA GLY A 49 -35.44 -24.83 31.65
C GLY A 49 -34.36 -25.32 32.64
N ASN A 50 -33.81 -26.52 32.42
CA ASN A 50 -32.71 -27.07 33.24
C ASN A 50 -31.32 -26.86 32.64
N ARG A 51 -31.19 -26.10 31.54
CA ARG A 51 -29.90 -25.85 30.88
C ARG A 51 -29.44 -24.43 31.16
N ILE A 52 -28.18 -24.29 31.53
CA ILE A 52 -27.49 -23.00 31.59
C ILE A 52 -26.82 -22.78 30.24
N ILE A 53 -27.18 -21.67 29.59
CA ILE A 53 -26.60 -21.28 28.30
C ILE A 53 -25.68 -20.10 28.56
N SER A 54 -24.47 -20.15 28.01
CA SER A 54 -23.49 -19.08 28.05
C SER A 54 -23.19 -18.60 26.64
N GLU A 55 -23.47 -17.33 26.36
CA GLU A 55 -23.17 -16.67 25.10
C GLU A 55 -22.02 -15.68 25.29
N LEU A 56 -20.91 -15.91 24.59
CA LEU A 56 -19.78 -14.98 24.54
C LEU A 56 -19.83 -14.16 23.25
N GLY A 57 -19.77 -12.83 23.37
CA GLY A 57 -19.73 -11.94 22.21
C GLY A 57 -19.07 -10.59 22.46
N GLU A 58 -18.37 -10.07 21.45
CA GLU A 58 -17.87 -8.69 21.42
C GLU A 58 -19.01 -7.74 21.04
N SER A 59 -19.93 -7.52 21.99
CA SER A 59 -21.25 -6.91 21.72
C SER A 59 -21.48 -5.55 22.39
N GLY A 60 -20.40 -4.85 22.77
CA GLY A 60 -20.51 -3.52 23.35
C GLY A 60 -19.25 -2.67 23.22
N VAL A 61 -19.36 -1.42 23.69
CA VAL A 61 -18.28 -0.43 23.72
C VAL A 61 -18.26 0.25 25.08
N PHE A 62 -17.09 0.33 25.71
CA PHE A 62 -16.89 1.08 26.94
C PHE A 62 -17.10 2.57 26.71
N GLY A 63 -17.67 3.25 27.70
CA GLY A 63 -17.76 4.70 27.69
C GLY A 63 -16.36 5.35 27.83
N ASN A 64 -16.23 6.57 27.30
CA ASN A 64 -14.96 7.30 27.22
C ASN A 64 -14.31 7.60 28.58
N HIS A 65 -15.09 7.60 29.66
CA HIS A 65 -14.60 7.86 31.02
C HIS A 65 -14.90 6.67 31.95
N SER A 66 -15.19 5.50 31.38
CA SER A 66 -15.42 4.28 32.16
C SER A 66 -14.07 3.68 32.58
N PRO A 67 -13.97 3.13 33.81
CA PRO A 67 -12.92 2.16 34.13
C PRO A 67 -12.87 1.05 33.08
N LEU A 68 -11.65 0.68 32.70
CA LEU A 68 -11.38 -0.45 31.80
C LEU A 68 -10.99 -1.65 32.65
N GLU A 69 -11.96 -2.21 33.35
CA GLU A 69 -11.78 -3.36 34.24
C GLU A 69 -12.90 -4.38 34.08
N ARG A 70 -12.67 -5.59 34.60
CA ARG A 70 -13.64 -6.67 34.55
C ARG A 70 -14.68 -6.47 35.64
N VAL A 71 -15.96 -6.51 35.28
CA VAL A 71 -17.07 -6.49 36.23
C VAL A 71 -18.07 -7.60 35.90
N SER A 72 -18.72 -8.17 36.92
CA SER A 72 -19.74 -9.19 36.73
C SER A 72 -20.87 -9.04 37.72
N GLY A 73 -22.09 -9.35 37.32
CA GLY A 73 -23.24 -9.32 38.22
C GLY A 73 -24.52 -9.80 37.56
N ALA A 74 -25.56 -9.96 38.39
CA ALA A 74 -26.93 -10.18 37.91
C ALA A 74 -27.45 -8.95 37.17
N LEU A 75 -28.12 -9.14 36.04
CA LEU A 75 -28.66 -8.03 35.26
C LEU A 75 -30.03 -7.60 35.81
N VAL A 76 -30.19 -6.33 36.12
CA VAL A 76 -31.39 -5.79 36.79
C VAL A 76 -31.96 -4.61 36.00
N LEU A 77 -33.29 -4.58 35.92
CA LEU A 77 -34.06 -3.55 35.23
C LEU A 77 -34.48 -2.42 36.19
N PRO A 78 -34.59 -1.17 35.71
CA PRO A 78 -35.34 -0.12 36.37
C PRO A 78 -36.77 -0.53 36.69
N GLU A 79 -37.21 -0.25 37.91
CA GLU A 79 -38.62 -0.40 38.30
C GLU A 79 -39.48 0.67 37.62
N GLY A 80 -40.63 0.23 37.09
CA GLY A 80 -41.62 1.10 36.47
C GLY A 80 -41.82 0.85 34.99
N TRP A 81 -42.60 1.73 34.37
CA TRP A 81 -43.01 1.65 32.96
C TRP A 81 -41.93 2.12 31.99
N ASN A 82 -41.00 2.96 32.44
CA ASN A 82 -39.86 3.40 31.64
C ASN A 82 -38.59 2.66 32.05
N GLN A 83 -37.76 2.32 31.05
CA GLN A 83 -36.48 1.63 31.27
C GLN A 83 -35.30 2.61 31.18
N ASN A 84 -35.58 3.92 31.16
CA ASN A 84 -34.59 4.96 30.89
C ASN A 84 -33.90 5.51 32.15
N ALA A 85 -34.36 5.19 33.36
CA ALA A 85 -33.78 5.64 34.63
C ALA A 85 -33.52 7.15 34.71
N CYS A 86 -34.39 7.98 34.11
CA CYS A 86 -34.23 9.43 34.15
C CYS A 86 -34.78 10.05 35.44
N ASN A 87 -35.64 9.35 36.17
CA ASN A 87 -36.10 9.79 37.49
C ASN A 87 -35.01 9.47 38.53
N PRO A 88 -34.53 10.44 39.32
CA PRO A 88 -33.56 10.18 40.41
C PRO A 88 -34.07 9.17 41.45
N LEU A 89 -35.39 9.03 41.58
CA LEU A 89 -36.03 8.09 42.50
C LEU A 89 -36.24 6.69 41.90
N THR A 90 -35.76 6.44 40.67
CA THR A 90 -35.82 5.10 40.06
C THR A 90 -35.12 4.09 40.96
N ASN A 91 -35.83 3.02 41.30
CA ASN A 91 -35.31 1.87 42.03
C ASN A 91 -35.02 0.71 41.07
N PHE A 92 -34.31 -0.29 41.57
CA PHE A 92 -33.92 -1.49 40.85
C PHE A 92 -34.23 -2.69 41.74
N SER A 93 -34.96 -3.68 41.21
CA SER A 93 -35.31 -4.89 41.96
C SER A 93 -34.12 -5.85 42.04
N ARG A 94 -33.16 -5.53 42.91
CA ARG A 94 -31.97 -6.35 43.13
C ARG A 94 -32.36 -7.75 43.66
N PRO A 95 -31.86 -8.85 43.06
CA PRO A 95 -32.02 -10.17 43.63
C PRO A 95 -31.30 -10.28 44.98
N GLU A 96 -31.99 -10.73 46.03
CA GLU A 96 -31.43 -10.84 47.38
C GLU A 96 -30.17 -11.73 47.47
N GLN A 97 -30.05 -12.69 46.54
CA GLN A 97 -28.97 -13.68 46.48
C GLN A 97 -27.75 -13.17 45.67
N ALA A 98 -27.83 -12.00 45.05
CA ALA A 98 -26.78 -11.48 44.21
C ALA A 98 -25.89 -10.49 44.96
N ASP A 99 -24.65 -10.88 45.26
CA ASP A 99 -23.62 -10.02 45.87
C ASP A 99 -23.24 -8.84 44.98
N SER A 100 -23.35 -9.00 43.65
CA SER A 100 -23.03 -8.00 42.63
C SER A 100 -24.08 -7.97 41.53
N TRP A 101 -24.41 -6.77 41.04
CA TRP A 101 -25.44 -6.58 40.02
C TRP A 101 -25.10 -5.44 39.06
N LEU A 102 -25.67 -5.52 37.86
CA LEU A 102 -25.48 -4.58 36.75
C LEU A 102 -26.83 -4.00 36.34
N ALA A 103 -26.91 -2.68 36.16
CA ALA A 103 -28.12 -2.03 35.70
C ALA A 103 -28.24 -2.10 34.17
N LEU A 104 -29.36 -2.56 33.63
CA LEU A 104 -29.69 -2.48 32.19
C LEU A 104 -30.62 -1.30 31.94
N ILE A 105 -30.14 -0.27 31.24
CA ILE A 105 -30.87 0.99 31.06
C ILE A 105 -31.02 1.32 29.57
N GLU A 106 -32.22 1.75 29.19
CA GLU A 106 -32.51 2.25 27.85
C GLU A 106 -31.89 3.63 27.64
N ARG A 107 -31.24 3.83 26.49
CA ARG A 107 -30.82 5.16 26.03
C ARG A 107 -32.05 6.04 25.78
N GLY A 108 -32.01 7.30 26.22
CA GLY A 108 -33.11 8.27 25.99
C GLY A 108 -33.48 9.15 27.15
N GLY A 109 -34.14 10.27 26.88
CA GLY A 109 -34.73 11.17 27.88
C GLY A 109 -33.75 12.04 28.68
N CYS A 110 -32.59 11.51 29.05
CA CYS A 110 -31.57 12.18 29.86
C CYS A 110 -30.15 11.75 29.46
N THR A 111 -29.14 12.40 30.03
CA THR A 111 -27.72 12.16 29.69
C THR A 111 -27.22 10.79 30.19
N PHE A 112 -26.13 10.30 29.60
CA PHE A 112 -25.47 9.07 30.06
C PHE A 112 -24.98 9.19 31.50
N THR A 113 -24.33 10.31 31.85
CA THR A 113 -23.89 10.64 33.23
C THR A 113 -25.04 10.49 34.22
N HIS A 114 -26.22 11.05 33.91
CA HIS A 114 -27.38 10.97 34.79
C HIS A 114 -27.82 9.53 35.05
N LYS A 115 -28.00 8.75 33.98
CA LYS A 115 -28.39 7.33 34.06
C LYS A 115 -27.41 6.51 34.89
N ILE A 116 -26.12 6.74 34.66
CA ILE A 116 -25.03 6.03 35.34
C ILE A 116 -25.05 6.37 36.83
N ASN A 117 -25.21 7.65 37.19
CA ASN A 117 -25.28 8.07 38.60
C ASN A 117 -26.49 7.48 39.32
N VAL A 118 -27.68 7.46 38.69
CA VAL A 118 -28.87 6.87 39.29
C VAL A 118 -28.65 5.40 39.63
N ALA A 119 -28.00 4.62 38.76
CA ALA A 119 -27.65 3.24 39.05
C ALA A 119 -26.54 3.11 40.12
N ALA A 120 -25.50 3.94 40.03
CA ALA A 120 -24.37 3.92 40.96
C ALA A 120 -24.82 4.26 42.40
N GLU A 121 -25.70 5.24 42.57
CA GLU A 121 -26.28 5.64 43.87
C GLU A 121 -27.13 4.52 44.50
N LYS A 122 -27.65 3.60 43.68
CA LYS A 122 -28.37 2.40 44.14
C LYS A 122 -27.44 1.21 44.38
N GLY A 123 -26.14 1.39 44.22
CA GLY A 123 -25.12 0.37 44.50
C GLY A 123 -24.89 -0.61 43.36
N ALA A 124 -25.14 -0.23 42.11
CA ALA A 124 -24.79 -1.06 40.95
C ALA A 124 -23.26 -1.15 40.81
N ASN A 125 -22.75 -2.34 40.46
CA ASN A 125 -21.33 -2.56 40.19
C ASN A 125 -20.93 -2.10 38.78
N GLY A 126 -21.91 -2.00 37.88
CA GLY A 126 -21.72 -1.53 36.52
C GLY A 126 -23.04 -1.24 35.82
N VAL A 127 -22.96 -0.55 34.69
CA VAL A 127 -24.12 -0.07 33.94
C VAL A 127 -23.99 -0.47 32.47
N ILE A 128 -25.03 -1.12 31.95
CA ILE A 128 -25.18 -1.46 30.55
C ILE A 128 -26.28 -0.58 29.95
N ILE A 129 -25.92 0.29 29.01
CA ILE A 129 -26.86 1.16 28.31
C ILE A 129 -27.12 0.62 26.91
N TYR A 130 -28.35 0.21 26.61
CA TYR A 130 -28.69 -0.24 25.27
C TYR A 130 -29.27 0.89 24.41
N ASN A 131 -28.95 0.87 23.13
CA ASN A 131 -29.29 1.95 22.20
C ASN A 131 -30.80 2.02 21.89
N TYR A 132 -31.23 3.10 21.25
CA TYR A 132 -32.64 3.36 20.91
C TYR A 132 -33.26 2.31 19.98
N PRO A 133 -34.58 2.10 20.05
CA PRO A 133 -35.31 1.29 19.08
C PRO A 133 -34.99 1.67 17.62
N GLY A 134 -34.81 0.65 16.77
CA GLY A 134 -34.51 0.85 15.34
C GLY A 134 -33.04 1.07 14.99
N THR A 135 -32.14 1.16 15.99
CA THR A 135 -30.69 1.30 15.74
C THR A 135 -29.96 -0.01 15.44
N GLY A 136 -30.64 -1.17 15.58
CA GLY A 136 -30.04 -2.47 15.32
C GLY A 136 -28.92 -2.79 16.30
N ASN A 137 -27.76 -3.20 15.76
CA ASN A 137 -26.53 -3.48 16.52
C ASN A 137 -25.58 -2.27 16.62
N LYS A 138 -26.03 -1.07 16.24
CA LYS A 138 -25.16 0.13 16.26
C LYS A 138 -24.83 0.53 17.69
N VAL A 139 -23.54 0.74 17.95
CA VAL A 139 -22.97 1.20 19.22
C VAL A 139 -21.99 2.35 18.97
N PHE A 140 -21.75 3.16 19.99
CA PHE A 140 -20.76 4.24 19.96
C PHE A 140 -20.29 4.52 21.39
N PRO A 141 -19.08 5.08 21.57
CA PRO A 141 -18.57 5.40 22.90
C PRO A 141 -19.41 6.50 23.55
N MET A 142 -19.85 6.25 24.78
CA MET A 142 -20.60 7.23 25.57
C MET A 142 -19.65 8.26 26.20
N SER A 143 -20.04 9.53 26.20
CA SER A 143 -19.36 10.55 27.00
C SER A 143 -20.11 10.74 28.31
N HIS A 144 -19.47 10.42 29.43
CA HIS A 144 -20.06 10.51 30.77
C HIS A 144 -19.04 11.01 31.81
N GLN A 145 -18.68 12.29 31.75
CA GLN A 145 -17.73 12.85 32.73
C GLN A 145 -18.29 12.81 34.15
N GLY A 146 -17.41 12.62 35.14
CA GLY A 146 -17.77 12.63 36.56
C GLY A 146 -18.30 11.30 37.12
N THR A 147 -18.29 10.22 36.34
CA THR A 147 -18.75 8.88 36.78
C THR A 147 -17.64 7.84 36.65
N GLU A 148 -16.39 8.23 36.92
CA GLU A 148 -15.18 7.45 36.61
C GLU A 148 -14.95 6.23 37.53
N ASN A 149 -15.85 5.97 38.47
CA ASN A 149 -15.72 4.87 39.45
C ASN A 149 -16.61 3.67 39.13
N ILE A 150 -17.40 3.71 38.06
CA ILE A 150 -18.33 2.64 37.69
C ILE A 150 -18.16 2.27 36.22
N VAL A 151 -18.08 0.96 35.95
CA VAL A 151 -17.96 0.45 34.60
C VAL A 151 -19.25 0.73 33.82
N ALA A 152 -19.14 1.42 32.69
CA ALA A 152 -20.26 1.77 31.83
C ALA A 152 -20.03 1.32 30.38
N VAL A 153 -20.91 0.46 29.87
CA VAL A 153 -20.83 -0.12 28.52
C VAL A 153 -22.09 0.16 27.73
N MET A 154 -21.95 0.53 26.46
CA MET A 154 -23.04 0.64 25.50
C MET A 154 -23.19 -0.65 24.69
N ILE A 155 -24.42 -1.12 24.53
CA ILE A 155 -24.77 -2.24 23.63
C ILE A 155 -25.80 -1.84 22.58
N GLY A 156 -25.91 -2.64 21.52
CA GLY A 156 -26.92 -2.46 20.49
C GLY A 156 -28.34 -2.62 21.01
N ASN A 157 -29.31 -2.00 20.35
CA ASN A 157 -30.72 -2.09 20.73
C ASN A 157 -31.25 -3.53 20.67
N LEU A 158 -30.89 -4.29 19.63
CA LEU A 158 -31.37 -5.67 19.48
C LEU A 158 -30.95 -6.55 20.66
N LYS A 159 -29.69 -6.48 21.08
CA LYS A 159 -29.19 -7.24 22.24
C LYS A 159 -29.81 -6.75 23.55
N GLY A 160 -29.98 -5.44 23.72
CA GLY A 160 -30.65 -4.87 24.88
C GLY A 160 -32.11 -5.32 25.02
N MET A 161 -32.87 -5.32 23.93
CA MET A 161 -34.26 -5.77 23.91
C MET A 161 -34.39 -7.28 24.14
N GLU A 162 -33.45 -8.08 23.62
CA GLU A 162 -33.38 -9.51 23.91
C GLU A 162 -33.21 -9.76 25.42
N LEU A 163 -32.24 -9.09 26.05
CA LEU A 163 -31.99 -9.18 27.49
C LEU A 163 -33.18 -8.69 28.33
N LEU A 164 -33.77 -7.57 27.94
CA LEU A 164 -34.97 -7.01 28.57
C LEU A 164 -36.11 -8.05 28.58
N HIS A 165 -36.37 -8.68 27.43
CA HIS A 165 -37.44 -9.67 27.29
C HIS A 165 -37.19 -10.93 28.11
N LEU A 166 -35.94 -11.39 28.23
CA LEU A 166 -35.58 -12.51 29.08
C LEU A 166 -35.90 -12.21 30.55
N ILE A 167 -35.48 -11.05 31.05
CA ILE A 167 -35.72 -10.67 32.45
C ILE A 167 -37.21 -10.45 32.72
N GLN A 168 -37.95 -9.82 31.80
CA GLN A 168 -39.40 -9.65 31.93
C GLN A 168 -40.17 -10.97 31.97
N LYS A 169 -39.63 -12.04 31.37
CA LYS A 169 -40.16 -13.41 31.48
C LYS A 169 -39.76 -14.13 32.77
N GLY A 170 -39.05 -13.47 33.68
CA GLY A 170 -38.57 -14.06 34.93
C GLY A 170 -37.31 -14.92 34.75
N VAL A 171 -36.59 -14.79 33.63
CA VAL A 171 -35.32 -15.50 33.43
C VAL A 171 -34.22 -14.74 34.18
N TYR A 172 -33.47 -15.48 35.00
CA TYR A 172 -32.30 -14.95 35.68
C TYR A 172 -31.12 -14.86 34.70
N VAL A 173 -30.58 -13.66 34.53
CA VAL A 173 -29.46 -13.38 33.62
C VAL A 173 -28.29 -12.81 34.41
N THR A 174 -27.10 -13.38 34.22
CA THR A 174 -25.85 -12.79 34.73
C THR A 174 -24.92 -12.47 33.58
N ILE A 175 -24.20 -11.36 33.71
CA ILE A 175 -23.26 -10.90 32.68
C ILE A 175 -21.91 -10.67 33.31
N ILE A 176 -20.87 -11.12 32.62
CA ILE A 176 -19.48 -10.75 32.86
C ILE A 176 -19.06 -9.83 31.71
N ILE A 177 -18.58 -8.64 32.06
CA ILE A 177 -18.03 -7.64 31.14
C ILE A 177 -16.51 -7.70 31.26
N GLU A 178 -15.84 -7.93 30.13
CA GLU A 178 -14.38 -7.93 30.02
C GLU A 178 -13.92 -6.89 28.99
N VAL A 179 -12.72 -6.36 29.21
CA VAL A 179 -12.11 -5.40 28.29
C VAL A 179 -11.78 -6.10 26.98
N GLY A 180 -12.31 -5.56 25.89
CA GLY A 180 -12.09 -6.06 24.54
C GLY A 180 -10.92 -5.38 23.85
N ARG A 181 -11.02 -5.29 22.52
CA ARG A 181 -9.99 -4.71 21.66
C ARG A 181 -10.08 -3.19 21.62
N MET A 182 -8.92 -2.57 21.45
CA MET A 182 -8.81 -1.15 21.18
C MET A 182 -9.00 -0.89 19.68
N HIS A 183 -9.97 -0.06 19.31
CA HIS A 183 -10.22 0.38 17.95
C HIS A 183 -9.88 1.87 17.78
N MET A 184 -9.09 2.19 16.76
CA MET A 184 -8.65 3.53 16.40
C MET A 184 -9.06 3.85 14.96
N PRO A 185 -10.32 4.29 14.71
CA PRO A 185 -10.81 4.52 13.35
C PRO A 185 -9.94 5.50 12.55
N TRP A 186 -9.47 6.54 13.23
CA TRP A 186 -8.64 7.60 12.67
C TRP A 186 -7.33 7.05 12.08
N LEU A 187 -6.64 6.19 12.84
CA LEU A 187 -5.38 5.60 12.42
C LEU A 187 -5.54 4.79 11.13
N SER A 188 -6.64 4.04 11.00
CA SER A 188 -6.95 3.30 9.78
C SER A 188 -7.09 4.24 8.58
N HIS A 189 -7.85 5.33 8.71
CA HIS A 189 -8.00 6.32 7.63
C HIS A 189 -6.67 6.96 7.23
N TYR A 190 -5.81 7.32 8.18
CA TYR A 190 -4.50 7.90 7.89
C TYR A 190 -3.56 6.91 7.20
N VAL A 191 -3.52 5.67 7.67
CA VAL A 191 -2.70 4.60 7.06
C VAL A 191 -3.16 4.33 5.62
N MET A 192 -4.48 4.23 5.40
CA MET A 192 -5.03 4.04 4.05
C MET A 192 -4.71 5.23 3.12
N SER A 193 -4.80 6.47 3.62
CA SER A 193 -4.42 7.64 2.84
C SER A 193 -2.93 7.65 2.49
N LEU A 194 -2.05 7.27 3.42
CA LEU A 194 -0.61 7.19 3.17
C LEU A 194 -0.28 6.19 2.05
N PHE A 195 -0.91 5.01 2.07
CA PHE A 195 -0.68 4.00 1.03
C PHE A 195 -1.16 4.46 -0.36
N THR A 196 -2.29 5.16 -0.45
CA THR A 196 -2.77 5.67 -1.75
C THR A 196 -1.84 6.74 -2.31
N PHE A 197 -1.33 7.65 -1.48
CA PHE A 197 -0.33 8.63 -1.90
C PHE A 197 0.98 7.95 -2.35
N LEU A 198 1.49 6.98 -1.58
CA LEU A 198 2.70 6.25 -1.95
C LEU A 198 2.53 5.52 -3.28
N ALA A 199 1.42 4.80 -3.48
CA ALA A 199 1.15 4.12 -4.75
C ALA A 199 1.09 5.09 -5.94
N ALA A 200 0.42 6.24 -5.78
CA ALA A 200 0.35 7.26 -6.82
C ALA A 200 1.74 7.82 -7.18
N THR A 201 2.59 8.08 -6.18
CA THR A 201 3.97 8.56 -6.43
C THR A 201 4.83 7.52 -7.15
N VAL A 202 4.74 6.25 -6.76
CA VAL A 202 5.47 5.15 -7.43
C VAL A 202 4.98 4.98 -8.87
N ALA A 203 3.67 5.02 -9.10
CA ALA A 203 3.10 4.95 -10.45
C ALA A 203 3.57 6.13 -11.32
N TYR A 204 3.57 7.34 -10.77
CA TYR A 204 4.09 8.53 -11.45
C TYR A 204 5.57 8.38 -11.81
N LEU A 205 6.41 7.90 -10.88
CA LEU A 205 7.84 7.67 -11.14
C LEU A 205 8.06 6.58 -12.19
N PHE A 206 7.29 5.49 -12.15
CA PHE A 206 7.36 4.43 -13.15
C PHE A 206 6.99 4.96 -14.54
N LEU A 207 5.88 5.70 -14.65
CA LEU A 207 5.48 6.36 -15.90
C LEU A 207 6.53 7.36 -16.35
N TYR A 208 7.09 8.17 -15.46
CA TYR A 208 8.17 9.12 -15.78
C TYR A 208 9.43 8.40 -16.31
N CYS A 209 9.83 7.29 -15.69
CA CYS A 209 10.97 6.48 -16.13
C CYS A 209 10.70 5.74 -17.45
N ALA A 210 9.47 5.25 -17.67
CA ALA A 210 9.06 4.56 -18.89
C ALA A 210 8.82 5.52 -20.06
N TRP A 211 8.27 6.70 -19.77
CA TRP A 211 7.99 7.76 -20.74
C TRP A 211 9.19 8.65 -21.00
N ARG A 212 10.20 8.66 -20.13
CA ARG A 212 11.50 9.23 -20.49
C ARG A 212 11.91 8.50 -21.77
N PRO A 213 11.94 9.18 -22.93
CA PRO A 213 12.41 8.55 -24.13
C PRO A 213 13.81 8.04 -23.81
N ARG A 214 14.06 6.74 -23.98
CA ARG A 214 15.44 6.27 -24.11
C ARG A 214 15.96 6.99 -25.35
N ALA A 215 16.55 8.17 -25.15
CA ALA A 215 17.25 8.88 -26.20
C ALA A 215 18.16 7.83 -26.84
N PRO A 216 17.99 7.49 -28.12
CA PRO A 216 18.78 6.44 -28.74
C PRO A 216 20.23 6.80 -28.48
N ASN A 217 20.91 5.96 -27.70
CA ASN A 217 22.23 6.25 -27.15
C ASN A 217 23.07 6.79 -28.31
N SER A 218 23.67 7.98 -28.18
CA SER A 218 24.38 8.64 -29.29
C SER A 218 25.40 7.72 -29.95
N SER A 219 25.93 6.75 -29.19
CA SER A 219 26.77 5.63 -29.62
C SER A 219 26.11 4.70 -30.64
N THR A 220 24.82 4.39 -30.53
CA THR A 220 24.09 3.52 -31.48
C THR A 220 23.85 4.22 -32.81
N ARG A 221 23.54 5.52 -32.79
CA ARG A 221 23.44 6.34 -34.01
C ARG A 221 24.79 6.44 -34.72
N ARG A 222 25.87 6.71 -33.97
CA ARG A 222 27.24 6.78 -34.51
C ARG A 222 27.67 5.43 -35.11
N ARG A 223 27.39 4.30 -34.45
CA ARG A 223 27.69 2.96 -34.96
C ARG A 223 26.94 2.63 -36.25
N ARG A 224 25.66 3.04 -36.36
CA ARG A 224 24.86 2.89 -37.60
C ARG A 224 25.45 3.73 -38.75
N GLN A 225 25.84 4.97 -38.46
CA GLN A 225 26.46 5.84 -39.45
C GLN A 225 27.78 5.25 -39.97
N THR A 226 28.71 4.87 -39.08
CA THR A 226 29.99 4.28 -39.49
C THR A 226 29.82 3.00 -40.31
N LYS A 227 28.84 2.14 -39.98
CA LYS A 227 28.53 0.95 -40.80
C LYS A 227 28.04 1.33 -42.20
N ALA A 228 27.23 2.38 -42.32
CA ALA A 228 26.77 2.87 -43.62
C ALA A 228 27.93 3.44 -44.45
N ASP A 229 28.83 4.21 -43.81
CA ASP A 229 30.00 4.80 -44.46
C ASP A 229 30.97 3.70 -44.95
N VAL A 230 31.24 2.68 -44.12
CA VAL A 230 32.06 1.51 -44.51
C VAL A 230 31.42 0.77 -45.69
N LYS A 231 30.11 0.49 -45.65
CA LYS A 231 29.42 -0.19 -46.76
C LYS A 231 29.51 0.61 -48.07
N LYS A 232 29.40 1.93 -47.98
CA LYS A 232 29.55 2.83 -49.13
C LYS A 232 30.98 2.80 -49.69
N ALA A 233 32.00 2.90 -48.83
CA ALA A 233 33.40 2.84 -49.23
C ALA A 233 33.77 1.51 -49.89
N ILE A 234 33.30 0.38 -49.32
CA ILE A 234 33.47 -0.96 -49.89
C ILE A 234 32.91 -1.04 -51.32
N GLY A 235 31.75 -0.42 -51.57
CA GLY A 235 31.13 -0.37 -52.90
C GLY A 235 31.89 0.46 -53.93
N GLN A 236 32.81 1.33 -53.50
CA GLN A 236 33.64 2.18 -54.36
C GLN A 236 35.02 1.59 -54.65
N LEU A 237 35.40 0.48 -54.01
CA LEU A 237 36.68 -0.18 -54.24
C LEU A 237 36.72 -0.86 -55.60
N GLN A 238 37.90 -0.85 -56.22
CA GLN A 238 38.12 -1.45 -57.53
C GLN A 238 37.89 -2.96 -57.48
N LEU A 239 37.16 -3.48 -58.46
CA LEU A 239 36.93 -4.90 -58.68
C LEU A 239 37.59 -5.29 -60.00
N ARG A 240 38.29 -6.43 -59.99
CA ARG A 240 38.92 -7.03 -61.16
C ARG A 240 38.59 -8.51 -61.21
N VAL A 241 38.37 -9.03 -62.40
CA VAL A 241 38.25 -10.47 -62.65
C VAL A 241 39.61 -10.94 -63.18
N LEU A 242 40.16 -11.99 -62.61
CA LEU A 242 41.45 -12.53 -63.04
C LEU A 242 41.31 -13.27 -64.37
N THR A 243 42.25 -13.04 -65.28
CA THR A 243 42.31 -13.67 -66.61
C THR A 243 43.56 -14.55 -66.74
N GLU A 244 43.52 -15.58 -67.59
CA GLU A 244 44.67 -16.43 -67.87
C GLU A 244 45.86 -15.58 -68.35
N GLY A 245 46.99 -15.65 -67.62
CA GLY A 245 48.19 -14.82 -67.86
C GLY A 245 48.39 -13.67 -66.87
N ASP A 246 47.50 -13.47 -65.89
CA ASP A 246 47.72 -12.54 -64.79
C ASP A 246 48.83 -13.05 -63.84
N LYS A 247 49.74 -12.16 -63.43
CA LYS A 247 50.88 -12.48 -62.54
C LYS A 247 50.44 -13.10 -61.21
N GLU A 248 49.29 -12.65 -60.69
CA GLU A 248 48.74 -13.11 -59.42
C GLU A 248 48.19 -14.55 -59.45
N LEU A 249 48.22 -15.22 -60.61
CA LEU A 249 47.88 -16.64 -60.76
C LEU A 249 49.10 -17.56 -60.61
N ASP A 250 50.30 -17.01 -60.41
CA ASP A 250 51.51 -17.78 -60.16
C ASP A 250 51.45 -18.41 -58.74
N PRO A 251 51.45 -19.75 -58.62
CA PRO A 251 51.31 -20.43 -57.34
C PRO A 251 52.47 -20.18 -56.35
N ASP A 252 53.63 -19.69 -56.82
CA ASP A 252 54.78 -19.42 -55.97
C ASP A 252 54.79 -17.99 -55.37
N GLU A 253 53.96 -17.06 -55.86
CA GLU A 253 54.04 -15.65 -55.46
C GLU A 253 52.78 -15.09 -54.73
N ASP A 254 51.55 -15.56 -54.99
CA ASP A 254 50.35 -14.91 -54.43
C ASP A 254 49.21 -15.85 -53.98
N ASN A 255 48.86 -15.77 -52.69
CA ASN A 255 47.69 -16.43 -52.08
C ASN A 255 46.78 -15.42 -51.38
N CYS A 256 45.47 -15.66 -51.39
CA CYS A 256 44.53 -14.82 -50.64
C CYS A 256 44.71 -15.05 -49.14
N VAL A 257 45.36 -14.13 -48.42
CA VAL A 257 45.67 -14.30 -46.98
C VAL A 257 44.46 -14.37 -46.04
N VAL A 258 43.23 -14.20 -46.55
CA VAL A 258 41.99 -14.34 -45.77
C VAL A 258 41.46 -15.78 -45.79
N CYS A 259 41.55 -16.48 -46.93
CA CYS A 259 41.13 -17.88 -47.05
C CYS A 259 42.30 -18.87 -47.23
N PHE A 260 43.51 -18.37 -47.45
CA PHE A 260 44.73 -19.12 -47.75
C PHE A 260 44.70 -19.93 -49.05
N ASP A 261 43.78 -19.61 -49.96
CA ASP A 261 43.67 -20.26 -51.28
C ASP A 261 44.46 -19.51 -52.37
N ILE A 262 44.97 -20.29 -53.33
CA ILE A 262 45.58 -19.81 -54.58
C ILE A 262 44.50 -19.17 -55.44
N TYR A 263 44.82 -18.06 -56.09
CA TYR A 263 43.93 -17.41 -57.05
C TYR A 263 43.72 -18.24 -58.31
N LYS A 264 42.49 -18.24 -58.83
CA LYS A 264 42.11 -18.97 -60.03
C LYS A 264 41.63 -18.03 -61.13
N PRO A 265 41.75 -18.41 -62.41
CA PRO A 265 41.09 -17.69 -63.49
C PRO A 265 39.60 -17.50 -63.19
N GLN A 266 39.07 -16.33 -63.53
CA GLN A 266 37.69 -15.89 -63.26
C GLN A 266 37.38 -15.53 -61.80
N ASP A 267 38.34 -15.61 -60.88
CA ASP A 267 38.13 -15.10 -59.53
C ASP A 267 37.89 -13.59 -59.53
N VAL A 268 36.89 -13.17 -58.75
CA VAL A 268 36.59 -11.75 -58.54
C VAL A 268 37.38 -11.25 -57.35
N VAL A 269 38.42 -10.46 -57.63
CA VAL A 269 39.25 -9.84 -56.61
C VAL A 269 38.89 -8.37 -56.42
N ARG A 270 39.08 -7.89 -55.19
CA ARG A 270 38.88 -6.51 -54.78
C ARG A 270 40.21 -5.90 -54.38
N ILE A 271 40.54 -4.78 -55.00
CA ILE A 271 41.78 -4.04 -54.76
C ILE A 271 41.46 -2.90 -53.77
N LEU A 272 42.15 -2.90 -52.63
CA LEU A 272 42.01 -1.87 -51.61
C LEU A 272 42.78 -0.59 -52.01
N THR A 273 42.48 0.53 -51.33
CA THR A 273 43.22 1.81 -51.53
C THR A 273 44.72 1.70 -51.24
N CYS A 274 45.12 0.74 -50.39
CA CYS A 274 46.52 0.39 -50.12
C CYS A 274 47.14 -0.56 -51.15
N LYS A 275 46.48 -0.80 -52.29
CA LYS A 275 46.88 -1.65 -53.42
C LYS A 275 46.94 -3.17 -53.17
N HIS A 276 46.74 -3.62 -51.94
CA HIS A 276 46.52 -5.03 -51.64
C HIS A 276 45.19 -5.53 -52.22
N PHE A 277 45.18 -6.75 -52.76
CA PHE A 277 43.99 -7.37 -53.34
C PHE A 277 43.67 -8.72 -52.68
N PHE A 278 42.38 -9.07 -52.71
CA PHE A 278 41.82 -10.25 -52.02
C PHE A 278 40.58 -10.71 -52.79
N HIS A 279 40.13 -11.96 -52.63
CA HIS A 279 38.81 -12.35 -53.13
C HIS A 279 37.72 -11.44 -52.54
N LYS A 280 36.83 -10.95 -53.39
CA LYS A 280 35.69 -10.11 -52.99
C LYS A 280 34.86 -10.77 -51.88
N ALA A 281 34.60 -12.07 -51.99
CA ALA A 281 33.84 -12.83 -51.01
C ALA A 281 34.51 -12.88 -49.63
N CYS A 282 35.85 -12.84 -49.59
CA CYS A 282 36.63 -12.94 -48.37
C CYS A 282 36.81 -11.56 -47.70
N ILE A 283 37.10 -10.52 -48.49
CA ILE A 283 37.44 -9.21 -47.94
C ILE A 283 36.22 -8.36 -47.55
N ASP A 284 35.06 -8.56 -48.18
CA ASP A 284 33.86 -7.77 -47.89
C ASP A 284 33.35 -7.96 -46.44
N PRO A 285 33.20 -9.21 -45.94
CA PRO A 285 32.85 -9.43 -44.54
C PRO A 285 33.90 -8.89 -43.57
N TRP A 286 35.18 -9.05 -43.91
CA TRP A 286 36.30 -8.54 -43.11
C TRP A 286 36.25 -7.02 -42.95
N LEU A 287 36.06 -6.28 -44.05
CA LEU A 287 35.98 -4.81 -44.01
C LEU A 287 34.74 -4.30 -43.28
N LEU A 288 33.61 -5.02 -43.33
CA LEU A 288 32.43 -4.69 -42.55
C LEU A 288 32.65 -4.85 -41.03
N ALA A 289 33.54 -5.76 -40.63
CA ALA A 289 33.89 -6.00 -39.23
C ALA A 289 35.02 -5.08 -38.74
N HIS A 290 36.09 -4.94 -39.52
CA HIS A 290 37.36 -4.36 -39.08
C HIS A 290 37.77 -3.09 -39.81
N ARG A 291 37.15 -2.74 -40.95
CA ARG A 291 37.44 -1.57 -41.82
C ARG A 291 38.91 -1.38 -42.25
N THR A 292 39.78 -2.35 -41.96
CA THR A 292 41.22 -2.26 -42.20
C THR A 292 41.70 -3.38 -43.11
N CYS A 293 42.72 -3.10 -43.91
CA CYS A 293 43.42 -4.13 -44.68
C CYS A 293 44.02 -5.23 -43.77
N PRO A 294 43.79 -6.53 -44.05
CA PRO A 294 44.43 -7.63 -43.33
C PRO A 294 45.96 -7.58 -43.32
N MET A 295 46.58 -7.08 -44.40
CA MET A 295 48.03 -7.06 -44.55
C MET A 295 48.70 -5.86 -43.86
N CYS A 296 48.24 -4.64 -44.16
CA CYS A 296 48.92 -3.41 -43.71
C CYS A 296 48.15 -2.61 -42.65
N LYS A 297 46.96 -3.05 -42.26
CA LYS A 297 46.07 -2.38 -41.29
C LYS A 297 45.62 -0.97 -41.68
N CYS A 298 45.84 -0.54 -42.93
CA CYS A 298 45.30 0.73 -43.45
C CYS A 298 43.77 0.73 -43.40
N ASP A 299 43.19 1.80 -42.85
CA ASP A 299 41.75 2.02 -42.73
C ASP A 299 41.19 2.51 -44.06
N ILE A 300 40.19 1.81 -44.60
CA ILE A 300 39.60 2.16 -45.90
C ILE A 300 38.86 3.50 -45.90
N LEU A 301 38.56 4.05 -44.71
CA LEU A 301 37.92 5.36 -44.55
C LEU A 301 38.92 6.51 -44.35
N LYS A 302 40.21 6.21 -44.17
CA LYS A 302 41.27 7.22 -44.07
C LYS A 302 42.04 7.24 -45.38
N THR A 303 41.52 7.99 -46.34
CA THR A 303 42.25 8.41 -47.54
C THR A 303 43.11 9.62 -47.24
#